data_AF-L9MBR5-F1
#
_entry.id   AF-L9MBR5-F1
#
_cell.length_a   1.000
_cell.length_b   1.000
_cell.length_c   1.000
_cell.angle_alpha   90.00
_cell.angle_beta   90.00
_cell.angle_gamma   90.00
#
_symmetry.space_group_name_H-M   'P 1'
#
loop_
_entity.id
_entity.type
_entity.pdbx_description
1 polymer ?
#
loop_
_entity_poly.entity_id
_entity_poly.type
_entity_poly.pdbx_seq_one_letter_code
_entity_poly.pdbx_strand_id
1 'polypeptide(L)'
;MKLKTVTIENKTYAEVNENGLPIYIHDDGKEVAHDAPQTVATITRLNGEAKTNRERYEKAENSLKAFEGIDDPVAAKKALDTLKNFDDKKLVDAGEVEKIKSEAIKAVEEKYAPIVQERDSYQSQLHNELIGGGFARSKFIHDKVSVPVDMIQAQFGKNFKIEDGKVVAYGADGQKIFSRSRPGEVADFDEALESLIGGYQYKDQILKGGQGSGGGFQNNGGANTGLKRSQMDAKAKAEYIRTHGQESYLKLDK
;
A
#
# COMPACT_ATOMS: atom_id res chain seq x y z
N MET A 1 21.55 -94.62 24.86
CA MET A 1 21.50 -94.57 26.35
C MET A 1 20.49 -95.57 26.89
N LYS A 2 20.89 -96.39 27.87
CA LYS A 2 20.02 -97.34 28.59
C LYS A 2 20.17 -97.15 30.09
N LEU A 3 19.08 -97.27 30.85
CA LEU A 3 19.13 -97.18 32.31
C LEU A 3 19.94 -98.34 32.88
N LYS A 4 20.88 -98.08 33.78
CA LYS A 4 21.59 -99.10 34.54
C LYS A 4 20.67 -99.63 35.63
N THR A 5 20.46 -100.95 35.65
CA THR A 5 19.50 -101.59 36.55
C THR A 5 20.13 -102.72 37.34
N VAL A 6 19.68 -102.90 38.58
CA VAL A 6 20.03 -104.04 39.45
C VAL A 6 18.76 -104.83 39.80
N THR A 7 18.87 -106.16 39.91
CA THR A 7 17.73 -107.02 40.30
C THR A 7 17.92 -107.51 41.73
N ILE A 8 16.96 -107.24 42.60
CA ILE A 8 16.94 -107.65 44.01
C ILE A 8 15.55 -108.25 44.29
N GLU A 9 15.49 -109.47 44.85
CA GLU A 9 14.22 -110.15 45.18
C GLU A 9 13.21 -110.21 44.01
N ASN A 10 13.68 -110.56 42.81
CA ASN A 10 12.88 -110.58 41.56
C ASN A 10 12.26 -109.24 41.13
N LYS A 11 12.75 -108.11 41.66
CA LYS A 11 12.36 -106.75 41.23
C LYS A 11 13.55 -106.01 40.63
N THR A 12 13.30 -105.29 39.53
CA THR A 12 14.31 -104.48 38.85
C THR A 12 14.27 -103.05 39.37
N TYR A 13 15.41 -102.56 39.84
CA TYR A 13 15.60 -101.21 40.37
C TYR A 13 16.62 -100.44 39.53
N ALA A 14 16.49 -99.11 39.49
CA ALA A 14 17.50 -98.25 38.91
C ALA A 14 18.72 -98.18 39.84
N GLU A 15 19.92 -98.30 39.27
CA GLU A 15 21.14 -97.97 40.01
C GLU A 15 21.28 -96.46 40.09
N VAL A 16 21.58 -95.95 41.27
CA VAL A 16 21.76 -94.51 41.53
C VAL A 16 23.19 -94.23 41.98
N ASN A 17 23.68 -93.02 41.68
CA ASN A 17 24.98 -92.56 42.18
C ASN A 17 24.88 -92.08 43.65
N GLU A 18 26.00 -91.58 44.18
CA GLU A 18 26.10 -91.05 45.56
C GLU A 18 25.14 -89.88 45.84
N ASN A 19 24.67 -89.18 44.80
CA ASN A 19 23.72 -88.08 44.89
C ASN A 19 22.26 -88.52 44.68
N GLY A 20 21.99 -89.83 44.56
CA GLY A 20 20.65 -90.39 44.34
C GLY A 20 20.12 -90.25 42.90
N LEU A 21 20.97 -89.90 41.93
CA LEU A 21 20.59 -89.73 40.53
C LEU A 21 20.71 -91.07 39.77
N PRO A 22 19.72 -91.45 38.93
CA PRO A 22 19.79 -92.67 38.14
C PRO A 22 20.96 -92.67 37.15
N ILE A 23 21.66 -93.80 37.05
CA ILE A 23 22.80 -93.98 36.15
C ILE A 23 22.34 -94.53 34.79
N TYR A 24 22.77 -93.90 33.71
CA TYR A 24 22.55 -94.36 32.34
C TYR A 24 23.88 -94.77 31.68
N ILE A 25 23.84 -95.85 30.90
CA ILE A 25 24.95 -96.33 30.09
C ILE A 25 24.76 -95.79 28.67
N HIS A 26 25.74 -95.02 28.20
CA HIS A 26 25.81 -94.52 26.82
C HIS A 26 26.25 -95.61 25.85
N ASP A 27 26.09 -95.34 24.56
CA ASP A 27 26.40 -96.31 23.50
C ASP A 27 27.92 -96.59 23.39
N ASP A 28 28.76 -95.72 23.98
CA ASP A 28 30.21 -95.90 24.16
C ASP A 28 30.60 -96.64 25.46
N GLY A 29 29.60 -97.15 26.20
CA GLY A 29 29.79 -97.88 27.46
C GLY A 29 30.03 -97.00 28.69
N LYS A 30 30.05 -95.67 28.55
CA LYS A 30 30.25 -94.77 29.71
C LYS A 30 28.99 -94.66 30.55
N GLU A 31 29.19 -94.67 31.86
CA GLU A 31 28.15 -94.47 32.85
C GLU A 31 28.04 -92.99 33.22
N VAL A 32 26.84 -92.42 33.12
CA VAL A 32 26.57 -91.02 33.44
C VAL A 32 25.31 -90.93 34.28
N ALA A 33 25.37 -90.18 35.37
CA ALA A 33 24.21 -89.89 36.20
C ALA A 33 23.31 -88.87 35.50
N HIS A 34 22.01 -89.13 35.44
CA HIS A 34 21.04 -88.25 34.80
C HIS A 34 20.31 -87.36 35.82
N ASP A 35 20.54 -86.05 35.74
CA ASP A 35 19.80 -85.04 36.46
C ASP A 35 18.64 -84.51 35.60
N ALA A 36 17.45 -85.07 35.82
CA ALA A 36 16.25 -84.68 35.09
C ALA A 36 15.85 -83.21 35.38
N PRO A 37 15.82 -82.72 36.64
CA PRO A 37 15.58 -81.30 36.93
C PRO A 37 16.52 -80.33 36.20
N GLN A 38 17.84 -80.57 36.23
CA GLN A 38 18.84 -79.73 35.56
C GLN A 38 18.70 -79.78 34.03
N THR A 39 18.37 -80.94 33.48
CA THR A 39 18.12 -81.11 32.05
C THR A 39 16.90 -80.28 31.61
N VAL A 40 15.79 -80.33 32.35
CA VAL A 40 14.59 -79.52 32.06
C VAL A 40 14.87 -78.02 32.18
N ALA A 41 15.63 -77.60 33.19
CA ALA A 41 16.04 -76.20 33.33
C ALA A 41 16.90 -75.73 32.15
N THR A 42 17.82 -76.58 31.67
CA THR A 42 18.67 -76.31 30.51
C THR A 42 17.84 -76.20 29.22
N ILE A 43 16.90 -77.11 28.99
CA ILE A 43 15.98 -77.06 27.83
C ILE A 43 15.17 -75.76 27.85
N THR A 44 14.64 -75.37 29.01
CA THR A 44 13.85 -74.14 29.16
C THR A 44 14.68 -72.90 28.81
N ARG A 45 15.93 -72.82 29.31
CA ARG A 45 16.86 -71.73 28.99
C ARG A 45 17.16 -71.66 27.48
N LEU A 46 17.52 -72.80 26.88
CA LEU A 46 17.85 -72.88 25.45
C LEU A 46 16.66 -72.49 24.56
N ASN A 47 15.44 -72.88 24.93
CA ASN A 47 14.22 -72.47 24.21
C ASN A 47 13.98 -70.96 24.32
N GLY A 48 14.25 -70.36 25.49
CA GLY A 48 14.19 -68.90 25.68
C GLY A 48 15.23 -68.14 24.84
N GLU A 49 16.46 -68.66 24.77
CA GLU A 49 17.52 -68.11 23.92
C GLU A 49 17.16 -68.22 22.43
N ALA A 50 16.65 -69.38 21.99
CA ALA A 50 16.22 -69.59 20.61
C ALA A 50 15.07 -68.64 20.21
N LYS A 51 14.10 -68.43 21.10
CA LYS A 51 13.03 -67.44 20.90
C LYS A 51 13.60 -66.04 20.76
N THR A 52 14.47 -65.62 21.67
CA THR A 52 15.10 -64.29 21.64
C THR A 52 15.91 -64.08 20.36
N ASN A 53 16.62 -65.11 19.89
CA ASN A 53 17.39 -65.04 18.65
C ASN A 53 16.48 -64.90 17.42
N ARG A 54 15.35 -65.61 17.39
CA ARG A 54 14.35 -65.46 16.32
C ARG A 54 13.78 -64.03 16.30
N GLU A 55 13.39 -63.50 17.46
CA GLU A 55 12.86 -62.14 17.57
C GLU A 55 13.89 -61.08 17.11
N ARG A 56 15.17 -61.25 17.47
CA ARG A 56 16.26 -60.36 17.01
C ARG A 56 16.47 -60.44 15.50
N TYR A 57 16.41 -61.65 14.94
CA TYR A 57 16.54 -61.86 13.50
C TYR A 57 15.39 -61.19 12.74
N GLU A 58 14.14 -61.44 13.14
CA GLU A 58 12.96 -60.82 12.52
C GLU A 58 13.02 -59.29 12.59
N LYS A 59 13.44 -58.73 13.73
CA LYS A 59 13.62 -57.27 13.87
C LYS A 59 14.71 -56.71 12.96
N ALA A 60 15.85 -57.40 12.85
CA ALA A 60 16.94 -56.99 11.97
C ALA A 60 16.53 -57.08 10.49
N GLU A 61 15.87 -58.17 10.09
CA GLU A 61 15.35 -58.37 8.74
C GLU A 61 14.34 -57.28 8.36
N ASN A 62 13.38 -56.98 9.23
CA ASN A 62 12.41 -55.92 9.00
C ASN A 62 13.06 -54.53 8.90
N SER A 63 14.16 -54.29 9.63
CA SER A 63 14.88 -53.03 9.56
C SER A 63 15.69 -52.92 8.27
N LEU A 64 16.23 -54.03 7.77
CA LEU A 64 16.94 -54.11 6.49
C LEU A 64 16.00 -53.99 5.28
N LYS A 65 14.76 -54.49 5.37
CA LYS A 65 13.74 -54.35 4.33
C LYS A 65 13.46 -52.90 3.95
N ALA A 66 13.56 -51.97 4.89
CA ALA A 66 13.41 -50.52 4.60
C ALA A 66 14.48 -49.97 3.64
N PHE A 67 15.57 -50.71 3.41
CA PHE A 67 16.66 -50.37 2.50
C PHE A 67 16.69 -51.27 1.25
N GLU A 68 15.68 -52.12 1.03
CA GLU A 68 15.55 -52.89 -0.22
C GLU A 68 15.49 -51.95 -1.43
N GLY A 69 16.26 -52.27 -2.47
CA GLY A 69 16.40 -51.45 -3.67
C GLY A 69 17.50 -50.38 -3.60
N ILE A 70 18.27 -50.29 -2.50
CA ILE A 70 19.48 -49.47 -2.42
C ILE A 70 20.70 -50.37 -2.64
N ASP A 71 21.19 -50.42 -3.87
CA ASP A 71 22.35 -51.26 -4.25
C ASP A 71 23.69 -50.73 -3.69
N ASP A 72 23.81 -49.41 -3.52
CA ASP A 72 24.99 -48.76 -2.93
C ASP A 72 24.56 -47.72 -1.87
N PRO A 73 24.62 -48.10 -0.57
CA PRO A 73 24.30 -47.20 0.54
C PRO A 73 25.20 -45.95 0.62
N VAL A 74 26.43 -46.02 0.13
CA VAL A 74 27.36 -44.89 0.13
C VAL A 74 26.97 -43.90 -0.95
N ALA A 75 26.64 -44.39 -2.15
CA ALA A 75 26.09 -43.55 -3.22
C ALA A 75 24.77 -42.89 -2.83
N ALA A 76 23.87 -43.62 -2.16
CA ALA A 76 22.59 -43.07 -1.67
C ALA A 76 22.81 -41.92 -0.67
N LYS A 77 23.73 -42.07 0.30
CA LYS A 77 24.10 -40.98 1.22
C LYS A 77 24.69 -39.78 0.48
N LYS A 78 25.58 -40.02 -0.47
CA LYS A 78 26.19 -38.95 -1.28
C LYS A 78 25.15 -38.21 -2.13
N ALA A 79 24.14 -38.91 -2.66
CA ALA A 79 23.04 -38.30 -3.39
C ALA A 79 22.19 -37.40 -2.49
N LEU A 80 21.89 -37.84 -1.26
CA LEU A 80 21.19 -37.03 -0.26
C LEU A 80 21.99 -35.77 0.13
N ASP A 81 23.31 -35.90 0.35
CA ASP A 81 24.18 -34.76 0.62
C ASP A 81 24.23 -33.78 -0.56
N THR A 82 24.26 -34.31 -1.79
CA THR A 82 24.24 -33.49 -3.01
C THR A 82 22.92 -32.74 -3.17
N LEU A 83 21.80 -33.39 -2.88
CA LEU A 83 20.47 -32.76 -2.93
C LEU A 83 20.34 -31.64 -1.90
N LYS A 84 20.83 -31.86 -0.67
CA LYS A 84 20.90 -30.84 0.37
C LYS A 84 21.72 -29.62 -0.08
N ASN A 85 22.90 -29.85 -0.65
CA ASN A 85 23.74 -28.77 -1.18
C ASN A 85 23.09 -28.02 -2.36
N PHE A 86 22.18 -28.65 -3.12
CA PHE A 86 21.47 -28.02 -4.21
C PHE A 86 20.39 -27.05 -3.71
N ASP A 87 19.67 -27.40 -2.64
CA ASP A 87 18.70 -26.51 -1.99
C ASP A 87 19.41 -25.32 -1.33
N ASP A 88 20.54 -25.56 -0.66
CA ASP A 88 21.37 -24.49 -0.09
C ASP A 88 21.87 -23.52 -1.18
N LYS A 89 22.34 -24.03 -2.32
CA LYS A 89 22.77 -23.21 -3.46
C LYS A 89 21.62 -22.38 -4.04
N LYS A 90 20.42 -22.95 -4.22
CA LYS A 90 19.25 -22.20 -4.70
C LYS A 90 18.87 -21.04 -3.78
N LEU A 91 18.97 -21.24 -2.46
CA LEU A 91 18.68 -20.17 -1.48
C LEU A 91 19.70 -19.03 -1.57
N VAL A 92 20.99 -19.36 -1.73
CA VAL A 92 22.05 -18.37 -1.93
C VAL A 92 21.86 -17.61 -3.24
N ASP A 93 21.62 -18.31 -4.35
CA ASP A 93 21.38 -17.70 -5.67
C ASP A 93 20.13 -16.80 -5.63
N ALA A 94 19.06 -17.21 -4.94
CA ALA A 94 17.86 -16.40 -4.76
C ALA A 94 18.12 -15.10 -3.96
N GLY A 95 18.88 -15.18 -2.87
CA GLY A 95 19.27 -14.00 -2.08
C GLY A 95 20.16 -13.03 -2.86
N GLU A 96 21.08 -13.55 -3.69
CA GLU A 96 21.92 -12.72 -4.56
C GLU A 96 21.12 -12.02 -5.66
N VAL A 97 20.13 -12.70 -6.25
CA VAL A 97 19.22 -12.10 -7.23
C VAL A 97 18.37 -10.98 -6.62
N GLU A 98 17.85 -11.16 -5.40
CA GLU A 98 17.14 -10.10 -4.70
C GLU A 98 18.04 -8.89 -4.42
N LYS A 99 19.29 -9.15 -4.00
CA LYS A 99 20.27 -8.08 -3.78
C LYS A 99 20.55 -7.31 -5.07
N ILE A 100 20.82 -7.98 -6.19
CA ILE A 100 21.04 -7.33 -7.49
C ILE A 100 19.82 -6.51 -7.92
N LYS A 101 18.60 -7.04 -7.77
CA LYS A 101 17.37 -6.29 -8.07
C LYS A 101 17.25 -5.04 -7.20
N SER A 102 17.54 -5.15 -5.91
CA SER A 102 17.49 -4.03 -4.98
C SER A 102 18.53 -2.95 -5.32
N GLU A 103 19.74 -3.36 -5.71
CA GLU A 103 20.81 -2.44 -6.12
C GLU A 103 20.48 -1.79 -7.47
N ALA A 104 19.86 -2.52 -8.41
CA ALA A 104 19.39 -1.97 -9.67
C ALA A 104 18.27 -0.93 -9.46
N ILE A 105 17.30 -1.21 -8.59
CA ILE A 105 16.24 -0.25 -8.22
C ILE A 105 16.86 0.99 -7.58
N LYS A 106 17.76 0.83 -6.61
CA LYS A 106 18.46 1.96 -5.97
C LYS A 106 19.25 2.80 -6.97
N ALA A 107 20.00 2.17 -7.87
CA ALA A 107 20.77 2.87 -8.88
C ALA A 107 19.87 3.66 -9.86
N VAL A 108 18.67 3.15 -10.15
CA VAL A 108 17.65 3.86 -10.93
C VAL A 108 17.10 5.02 -10.11
N GLU A 109 16.64 4.79 -8.88
CA GLU A 109 16.12 5.84 -8.00
C GLU A 109 17.12 6.97 -7.79
N GLU A 110 18.39 6.68 -7.49
CA GLU A 110 19.45 7.67 -7.33
C GLU A 110 19.69 8.50 -8.59
N LYS A 111 19.57 7.89 -9.79
CA LYS A 111 19.70 8.62 -11.06
C LYS A 111 18.48 9.48 -11.38
N TYR A 112 17.27 9.01 -11.10
CA TYR A 112 16.04 9.69 -11.48
C TYR A 112 15.52 10.66 -10.42
N ALA A 113 15.85 10.49 -9.15
CA ALA A 113 15.47 11.41 -8.08
C ALA A 113 15.89 12.87 -8.35
N PRO A 114 17.14 13.20 -8.70
CA PRO A 114 17.53 14.58 -9.01
C PRO A 114 16.81 15.09 -10.27
N ILE A 115 16.62 14.25 -11.29
CA ILE A 115 15.92 14.63 -12.53
C ILE A 115 14.46 14.98 -12.24
N VAL A 116 13.79 14.20 -11.38
CA VAL A 116 12.41 14.45 -10.96
C VAL A 116 12.33 15.77 -10.18
N GLN A 117 13.26 16.00 -9.26
CA GLN A 117 13.34 17.26 -8.50
C GLN A 117 13.57 18.47 -9.41
N GLU A 118 14.50 18.38 -10.36
CA GLU A 118 14.75 19.43 -11.35
C GLU A 118 13.53 19.67 -12.25
N ARG A 119 12.89 18.61 -12.74
CA ARG A 119 11.65 18.70 -13.53
C ARG A 119 10.58 19.45 -12.74
N ASP A 120 10.34 19.08 -11.48
CA ASP A 120 9.29 19.70 -10.66
C ASP A 120 9.60 21.17 -10.35
N SER A 121 10.88 21.48 -10.13
CA SER A 121 11.36 22.85 -9.99
C SER A 121 11.12 23.66 -11.27
N TYR A 122 11.53 23.15 -12.44
CA TYR A 122 11.33 23.83 -13.72
C TYR A 122 9.85 23.96 -14.09
N GLN A 123 9.03 22.95 -13.79
CA GLN A 123 7.59 23.00 -14.00
C GLN A 123 6.96 24.10 -13.15
N SER A 124 7.37 24.21 -11.88
CA SER A 124 6.90 25.27 -10.98
C SER A 124 7.34 26.66 -11.46
N GLN A 125 8.59 26.80 -11.92
CA GLN A 125 9.10 28.05 -12.50
C GLN A 125 8.33 28.44 -13.77
N LEU A 126 8.11 27.50 -14.68
CA LEU A 126 7.34 27.71 -15.90
C LEU A 126 5.89 28.08 -15.57
N HIS A 127 5.28 27.44 -14.57
CA HIS A 127 3.96 27.80 -14.10
C HIS A 127 3.88 29.24 -13.63
N ASN A 128 4.81 29.65 -12.77
CA ASN A 128 4.88 31.01 -12.25
C ASN A 128 5.10 32.03 -13.37
N GLU A 129 5.96 31.74 -14.35
CA GLU A 129 6.26 32.63 -15.48
C GLU A 129 5.09 32.76 -16.45
N LEU A 130 4.46 31.66 -16.86
CA LEU A 130 3.35 31.71 -17.81
C LEU A 130 2.12 32.39 -17.21
N ILE A 131 1.78 32.05 -15.97
CA ILE A 131 0.63 32.64 -15.28
C ILE A 131 0.94 34.09 -14.93
N GLY A 132 2.07 34.36 -14.26
CA GLY A 132 2.48 35.72 -13.88
C GLY A 132 2.68 36.65 -15.08
N GLY A 133 3.29 36.16 -16.15
CA GLY A 133 3.40 36.86 -17.43
C GLY A 133 2.04 37.13 -18.08
N GLY A 134 1.06 36.24 -17.89
CA GLY A 134 -0.34 36.47 -18.25
C GLY A 134 -0.92 37.69 -17.53
N PHE A 135 -0.77 37.75 -16.19
CA PHE A 135 -1.21 38.90 -15.39
C PHE A 135 -0.49 40.20 -15.81
N ALA A 136 0.83 40.16 -16.01
CA ALA A 136 1.59 41.35 -16.39
C ALA A 136 1.21 41.92 -17.77
N ARG A 137 0.83 41.05 -18.72
CA ARG A 137 0.50 41.43 -20.11
C ARG A 137 -1.01 41.58 -20.38
N SER A 138 -1.86 41.31 -19.38
CA SER A 138 -3.32 41.34 -19.52
C SER A 138 -3.81 42.75 -19.86
N LYS A 139 -4.45 42.90 -21.03
CA LYS A 139 -5.05 44.19 -21.42
C LYS A 139 -6.25 44.51 -20.56
N PHE A 140 -7.02 43.48 -20.19
CA PHE A 140 -8.13 43.62 -19.26
C PHE A 140 -7.70 44.26 -17.94
N ILE A 141 -6.58 43.82 -17.35
CA ILE A 141 -6.05 44.43 -16.12
C ILE A 141 -5.69 45.90 -16.36
N HIS A 142 -4.89 46.19 -17.40
CA HIS A 142 -4.44 47.55 -17.70
C HIS A 142 -5.62 48.52 -17.91
N ASP A 143 -6.64 48.08 -18.62
CA ASP A 143 -7.74 48.95 -19.03
C ASP A 143 -8.86 49.03 -17.99
N LYS A 144 -9.22 47.91 -17.36
CA LYS A 144 -10.47 47.76 -16.59
C LYS A 144 -10.28 47.52 -15.10
N VAL A 145 -9.08 47.23 -14.60
CA VAL A 145 -8.84 46.92 -13.19
C VAL A 145 -8.17 48.09 -12.47
N SER A 146 -8.69 48.48 -11.29
CA SER A 146 -8.21 49.61 -10.49
C SER A 146 -7.19 49.18 -9.41
N VAL A 147 -7.15 47.90 -9.09
CA VAL A 147 -6.29 47.31 -8.05
C VAL A 147 -4.94 46.88 -8.65
N PRO A 148 -3.83 46.99 -7.90
CA PRO A 148 -2.52 46.52 -8.33
C PRO A 148 -2.48 45.06 -8.82
N VAL A 149 -1.65 44.80 -9.84
CA VAL A 149 -1.59 43.50 -10.54
C VAL A 149 -1.19 42.35 -9.63
N ASP A 150 -0.27 42.59 -8.69
CA ASP A 150 0.19 41.63 -7.69
C ASP A 150 -0.94 41.13 -6.78
N MET A 151 -1.83 42.02 -6.35
CA MET A 151 -3.02 41.64 -5.56
C MET A 151 -4.01 40.80 -6.38
N ILE A 152 -4.19 41.14 -7.65
CA ILE A 152 -5.06 40.40 -8.57
C ILE A 152 -4.49 39.00 -8.83
N GLN A 153 -3.19 38.92 -9.07
CA GLN A 153 -2.48 37.65 -9.23
C GLN A 153 -2.56 36.80 -7.96
N ALA A 154 -2.37 37.38 -6.77
CA ALA A 154 -2.49 36.64 -5.51
C ALA A 154 -3.91 36.08 -5.29
N GLN A 155 -4.94 36.85 -5.65
CA GLN A 155 -6.33 36.46 -5.42
C GLN A 155 -6.85 35.45 -6.47
N PHE A 156 -6.55 35.67 -7.75
CA PHE A 156 -7.11 34.91 -8.86
C PHE A 156 -6.13 33.97 -9.52
N GLY A 157 -4.82 34.10 -9.30
CA GLY A 157 -3.79 33.28 -9.93
C GLY A 157 -3.93 31.80 -9.67
N LYS A 158 -4.43 31.40 -8.49
CA LYS A 158 -4.73 29.99 -8.15
C LYS A 158 -5.76 29.32 -9.05
N ASN A 159 -6.58 30.10 -9.75
CA ASN A 159 -7.59 29.59 -10.67
C ASN A 159 -7.00 29.24 -12.04
N PHE A 160 -5.77 29.65 -12.32
CA PHE A 160 -5.07 29.36 -13.57
C PHE A 160 -4.14 28.16 -13.38
N LYS A 161 -4.19 27.23 -14.34
CA LYS A 161 -3.34 26.04 -14.42
C LYS A 161 -2.75 25.94 -15.81
N ILE A 162 -1.67 25.19 -15.95
CA ILE A 162 -1.15 24.85 -17.27
C ILE A 162 -1.57 23.44 -17.63
N GLU A 163 -2.23 23.32 -18.78
CA GLU A 163 -2.62 22.07 -19.39
C GLU A 163 -2.14 22.09 -20.84
N ASP A 164 -1.46 21.03 -21.25
CA ASP A 164 -0.89 20.90 -22.60
C ASP A 164 -0.05 22.12 -23.04
N GLY A 165 0.67 22.72 -22.08
CA GLY A 165 1.51 23.90 -22.30
C GLY A 165 0.74 25.23 -22.46
N LYS A 166 -0.58 25.24 -22.24
CA LYS A 166 -1.42 26.44 -22.30
C LYS A 166 -2.01 26.78 -20.94
N VAL A 167 -2.18 28.08 -20.68
CA VAL A 167 -2.84 28.56 -19.47
C VAL A 167 -4.36 28.35 -19.61
N VAL A 168 -4.94 27.58 -18.70
CA VAL A 168 -6.38 27.28 -18.62
C VAL A 168 -6.90 27.74 -17.27
N ALA A 169 -8.00 28.47 -17.28
CA ALA A 169 -8.63 28.96 -16.07
C ALA A 169 -9.79 28.08 -15.62
N TYR A 170 -9.96 27.99 -14.31
CA TYR A 170 -11.00 27.25 -13.63
C TYR A 170 -11.87 28.19 -12.81
N GLY A 171 -13.19 28.04 -12.90
CA GLY A 171 -14.15 28.78 -12.10
C GLY A 171 -14.13 28.38 -10.62
N ALA A 172 -14.89 29.11 -9.80
CA ALA A 172 -15.06 28.81 -8.38
C ALA A 172 -15.75 27.44 -8.13
N ASP A 173 -16.43 26.91 -9.14
CA ASP A 173 -17.05 25.58 -9.19
C ASP A 173 -16.05 24.46 -9.56
N GLY A 174 -14.79 24.81 -9.85
CA GLY A 174 -13.76 23.86 -10.27
C GLY A 174 -13.91 23.39 -11.73
N GLN A 175 -14.73 24.05 -12.55
CA GLN A 175 -14.89 23.73 -13.97
C GLN A 175 -14.05 24.65 -14.86
N LYS A 176 -13.68 24.18 -16.05
CA LYS A 176 -12.95 25.01 -17.03
C LYS A 176 -13.82 26.17 -17.48
N ILE A 177 -13.22 27.35 -17.57
CA ILE A 177 -13.88 28.53 -18.13
C ILE A 177 -13.75 28.48 -19.65
N PHE A 178 -14.90 28.43 -20.33
CA PHE A 178 -14.98 28.43 -21.78
C PHE A 178 -15.23 29.83 -22.32
N SER A 179 -14.74 30.08 -23.53
CA SER A 179 -14.92 31.34 -24.23
C SER A 179 -16.40 31.54 -24.58
N ARG A 180 -16.91 32.73 -24.28
CA ARG A 180 -18.24 33.19 -24.71
C ARG A 180 -18.21 33.68 -26.16
N SER A 181 -17.05 34.16 -26.61
CA SER A 181 -16.82 34.59 -27.99
C SER A 181 -16.51 33.43 -28.94
N ARG A 182 -15.91 32.34 -28.42
CA ARG A 182 -15.54 31.13 -29.17
C ARG A 182 -16.16 29.87 -28.53
N PRO A 183 -17.40 29.51 -28.87
CA PRO A 183 -18.07 28.36 -28.27
C PRO A 183 -17.29 27.05 -28.47
N GLY A 184 -17.06 26.32 -27.39
CA GLY A 184 -16.33 25.05 -27.40
C GLY A 184 -14.82 25.16 -27.18
N GLU A 185 -14.26 26.38 -27.19
CA GLU A 185 -12.87 26.63 -26.83
C GLU A 185 -12.75 27.14 -25.39
N VAL A 186 -11.63 26.82 -24.73
CA VAL A 186 -11.31 27.43 -23.43
C VAL A 186 -11.13 28.94 -23.59
N ALA A 187 -11.57 29.69 -22.58
CA ALA A 187 -11.38 31.13 -22.56
C ALA A 187 -9.89 31.46 -22.62
N ASP A 188 -9.55 32.53 -23.34
CA ASP A 188 -8.20 33.09 -23.23
C ASP A 188 -8.01 33.75 -21.86
N PHE A 189 -6.77 34.13 -21.54
CA PHE A 189 -6.41 34.62 -20.21
C PHE A 189 -7.28 35.82 -19.76
N ASP A 190 -7.51 36.78 -20.66
CA ASP A 190 -8.26 38.01 -20.34
C ASP A 190 -9.74 37.72 -20.17
N GLU A 191 -10.36 36.93 -21.06
CA GLU A 191 -11.77 36.55 -20.97
C GLU A 191 -12.05 35.68 -19.73
N ALA A 192 -11.11 34.77 -19.41
CA ALA A 192 -11.18 33.98 -18.19
C ALA A 192 -11.08 34.84 -16.93
N LEU A 193 -10.14 35.78 -16.89
CA LEU A 193 -9.96 36.69 -15.76
C LEU A 193 -11.16 37.61 -15.59
N GLU A 194 -11.73 38.11 -16.68
CA GLU A 194 -12.97 38.88 -16.68
C GLU A 194 -14.13 38.07 -16.10
N SER A 195 -14.27 36.80 -16.49
CA SER A 195 -15.30 35.91 -15.93
C SER A 195 -15.08 35.67 -14.43
N LEU A 196 -13.84 35.48 -13.99
CA LEU A 196 -13.49 35.27 -12.58
C LEU A 196 -13.78 36.49 -11.71
N ILE A 197 -13.37 37.68 -12.16
CA ILE A 197 -13.67 38.93 -11.46
C ILE A 197 -15.17 39.23 -11.51
N GLY A 198 -15.83 38.99 -12.64
CA GLY A 198 -17.27 39.18 -12.80
C GLY A 198 -18.14 38.37 -11.84
N GLY A 199 -17.66 37.18 -11.44
CA GLY A 199 -18.27 36.32 -10.42
C GLY A 199 -17.84 36.60 -8.97
N TYR A 200 -16.89 37.52 -8.75
CA TYR A 200 -16.40 37.83 -7.41
C TYR A 200 -17.33 38.81 -6.67
N GLN A 201 -17.55 38.56 -5.38
CA GLN A 201 -18.52 39.33 -4.57
C GLN A 201 -18.17 40.83 -4.47
N TYR A 202 -16.88 41.16 -4.46
CA TYR A 202 -16.40 42.55 -4.35
C TYR A 202 -15.84 43.10 -5.66
N LYS A 203 -16.36 42.62 -6.81
CA LYS A 203 -15.85 43.01 -8.14
C LYS A 203 -15.88 44.51 -8.40
N ASP A 204 -16.86 45.24 -7.86
CA ASP A 204 -16.99 46.67 -8.07
C ASP A 204 -15.87 47.47 -7.38
N GLN A 205 -15.18 46.88 -6.41
CA GLN A 205 -13.99 47.45 -5.77
C GLN A 205 -12.70 47.15 -6.57
N ILE A 206 -12.73 46.11 -7.41
CA ILE A 206 -11.61 45.65 -8.23
C ILE A 206 -11.62 46.32 -9.61
N LEU A 207 -12.80 46.46 -10.20
CA LEU A 207 -12.98 47.09 -11.49
C LEU A 207 -12.89 48.60 -11.36
N LYS A 208 -12.27 49.27 -12.34
CA LYS A 208 -12.43 50.71 -12.51
C LYS A 208 -13.92 50.95 -12.71
N GLY A 209 -14.55 51.66 -11.77
CA GLY A 209 -15.98 51.99 -11.81
C GLY A 209 -16.35 52.40 -13.24
N GLY A 210 -17.30 51.67 -13.82
CA GLY A 210 -17.49 51.63 -15.27
C GLY A 210 -17.49 53.02 -15.90
N GLN A 211 -16.66 53.21 -16.92
CA GLN A 211 -16.82 54.30 -17.87
C GLN A 211 -18.03 53.98 -18.77
N GLY A 212 -19.20 54.04 -18.15
CA GLY A 212 -20.52 53.95 -18.75
C GLY A 212 -21.30 55.17 -18.28
N SER A 213 -21.38 56.16 -19.17
CA SER A 213 -22.38 57.24 -19.24
C SER A 213 -23.46 57.21 -18.14
N GLY A 214 -23.31 58.04 -17.10
CA GLY A 214 -24.34 58.27 -16.10
C GLY A 214 -23.86 59.07 -14.90
N GLY A 215 -23.97 60.40 -14.97
CA GLY A 215 -23.83 61.29 -13.80
C GLY A 215 -22.55 62.11 -13.80
N GLY A 216 -22.51 63.17 -14.61
CA GLY A 216 -21.52 64.21 -14.49
C GLY A 216 -21.61 64.86 -13.11
N PHE A 217 -20.63 64.60 -12.25
CA PHE A 217 -20.35 65.45 -11.10
C PHE A 217 -19.56 66.66 -11.59
N GLN A 218 -20.27 67.57 -12.26
CA GLN A 218 -19.85 68.94 -12.37
C GLN A 218 -20.40 69.65 -11.15
N ASN A 219 -19.51 69.85 -10.18
CA ASN A 219 -19.70 70.72 -9.04
C ASN A 219 -20.00 72.13 -9.55
N ASN A 220 -21.29 72.47 -9.70
CA ASN A 220 -21.75 73.83 -9.85
C ASN A 220 -23.01 74.00 -9.01
N GLY A 221 -22.90 74.85 -7.99
CA GLY A 221 -23.96 75.09 -7.03
C GLY A 221 -25.21 75.69 -7.66
N GLY A 222 -26.35 75.30 -7.11
CA GLY A 222 -27.58 76.08 -7.12
C GLY A 222 -28.40 76.03 -8.41
N ALA A 223 -29.47 75.23 -8.42
CA ALA A 223 -30.83 75.66 -8.78
C ALA A 223 -31.75 74.44 -8.89
N ASN A 224 -32.62 74.29 -7.90
CA ASN A 224 -33.73 73.34 -7.87
C ASN A 224 -34.74 73.72 -8.97
N THR A 225 -34.63 73.12 -10.16
CA THR A 225 -35.51 73.39 -11.31
C THR A 225 -36.31 72.14 -11.63
N GLY A 226 -37.51 72.07 -11.08
CA GLY A 226 -38.47 71.00 -11.39
C GLY A 226 -39.90 71.23 -10.90
N LEU A 227 -40.12 72.19 -9.99
CA LEU A 227 -41.45 72.49 -9.45
C LEU A 227 -41.90 73.88 -9.89
N LYS A 228 -42.90 73.96 -10.79
CA LYS A 228 -43.53 75.23 -11.16
C LYS A 228 -44.68 75.56 -10.21
N ARG A 229 -44.83 76.83 -9.87
CA ARG A 229 -45.88 77.34 -8.98
C ARG A 229 -47.28 77.09 -9.53
N SER A 230 -47.48 77.20 -10.84
CA SER A 230 -48.76 76.94 -11.53
C SER A 230 -49.22 75.49 -11.46
N GLN A 231 -48.31 74.56 -11.15
CA GLN A 231 -48.58 73.14 -11.12
C GLN A 231 -48.79 72.61 -9.68
N MET A 232 -48.61 73.45 -8.65
CA MET A 232 -48.90 73.07 -7.27
C MET A 232 -50.36 73.29 -6.92
N ASP A 233 -50.99 72.27 -6.32
CA ASP A 233 -52.26 72.44 -5.65
C ASP A 233 -52.09 73.17 -4.30
N ALA A 234 -53.21 73.56 -3.68
CA ALA A 234 -53.18 74.36 -2.44
C ALA A 234 -52.45 73.64 -1.30
N LYS A 235 -52.48 72.30 -1.26
CA LYS A 235 -51.84 71.50 -0.22
C LYS A 235 -50.33 71.42 -0.43
N ALA A 236 -49.87 71.14 -1.65
CA ALA A 236 -48.46 71.12 -2.01
C ALA A 236 -47.80 72.49 -1.83
N LYS A 237 -48.52 73.58 -2.16
CA LYS A 237 -48.05 74.94 -1.87
C LYS A 237 -47.84 75.19 -0.37
N ALA A 238 -48.81 74.81 0.46
CA ALA A 238 -48.71 75.03 1.91
C ALA A 238 -47.56 74.21 2.53
N GLU A 239 -47.39 72.96 2.09
CA GLU A 239 -46.28 72.09 2.50
C GLU A 239 -44.93 72.70 2.09
N TYR A 240 -44.80 73.15 0.84
CA TYR A 240 -43.56 73.74 0.32
C TYR A 240 -43.18 75.03 1.03
N ILE A 241 -44.14 75.92 1.29
CA ILE A 241 -43.89 77.16 2.04
C ILE A 241 -43.49 76.84 3.48
N ARG A 242 -44.08 75.81 4.09
CA ARG A 242 -43.71 75.36 5.44
C ARG A 242 -42.29 74.82 5.50
N THR A 243 -41.86 74.05 4.50
CA THR A 243 -40.54 73.39 4.49
C THR A 243 -39.41 74.29 3.99
N HIS A 244 -39.69 75.18 3.04
CA HIS A 244 -38.67 75.98 2.35
C HIS A 244 -38.84 77.49 2.51
N GLY A 245 -39.93 77.95 3.12
CA GLY A 245 -40.24 79.36 3.30
C GLY A 245 -40.93 79.99 2.09
N GLN A 246 -41.64 81.09 2.35
CA GLN A 246 -42.43 81.79 1.33
C GLN A 246 -41.56 82.44 0.24
N GLU A 247 -40.35 82.91 0.57
CA GLU A 247 -39.44 83.47 -0.41
C GLU A 247 -38.95 82.45 -1.44
N SER A 248 -38.67 81.21 -0.99
CA SER A 248 -38.27 80.11 -1.88
C SER A 248 -39.42 79.72 -2.83
N TYR A 249 -40.66 79.73 -2.35
CA TYR A 249 -41.83 79.49 -3.19
C TYR A 249 -42.01 80.56 -4.28
N LEU A 250 -41.71 81.84 -3.98
CA LEU A 250 -41.83 82.91 -4.97
C LEU A 250 -40.77 82.86 -6.07
N LYS A 251 -39.61 82.24 -5.78
CA LYS A 251 -38.51 82.02 -6.73
C LYS A 251 -38.72 80.83 -7.67
N LEU A 252 -39.69 79.97 -7.38
CA LEU A 252 -40.09 78.93 -8.32
C LEU A 252 -40.74 79.57 -9.56
N ASP A 253 -40.48 78.98 -10.73
CA ASP A 253 -41.06 79.43 -11.99
C ASP A 253 -42.59 79.43 -11.91
N LYS A 254 -43.22 80.44 -12.51
CA LYS A 254 -44.69 80.51 -12.58
C LYS A 254 -45.24 79.30 -13.32
#